data_AF-F2FB18-F1
#
_entry.id   AF-F2FB18-F1
#
_cell.length_a   1.000
_cell.length_b   1.000
_cell.length_c   1.000
_cell.angle_alpha   90.00
_cell.angle_beta   90.00
_cell.angle_gamma   90.00
#
_symmetry.space_group_name_H-M   'P 1'
#
loop_
_entity.id
_entity.type
_entity.pdbx_description
1 polymer ?
#
loop_
_entity_poly.entity_id
_entity_poly.type
_entity_poly.pdbx_seq_one_letter_code
_entity_poly.pdbx_strand_id
1 'polypeptide(L)'
;MINSLSLPGYQLVDSDEQNEDIHFRLEAPTPVACEGCGVQGEFVRFGKRDVPYRDLPIHGKRVTLWVVRRRYTCRACKTTFRPQLPEMVDGFRMTLRLHEYVEKESFNHPYTFVAAQTGLDEKTVRDIFNARAEFLGRWHRFETPRILGIDELYLNKRYRCILTNIEERTLLDLLATRRQDVVTNYLMKLKDRQKVEIVSMDMWNPYRAAVKAVLPQARIVVDKFHVVRMANDALERVRKGLRKELKPSQSRTLKGDRNPAETRSRSLRPGAPHHGDLDRRVPATAGRLRAQGALLRHLGRHHTAPGRSRPGRVDSHHPEGPKGSLERSGQGSGKLARRDHDLLRDGHARHQRLHGVHQPTGQGQEP
;
A
#
# COMPACT_ATOMS: atom_id res chain seq x y z
N MET A 1 -11.71 -40.73 -7.18
CA MET A 1 -12.42 -39.43 -7.21
C MET A 1 -11.37 -38.34 -7.33
N ILE A 2 -11.37 -37.63 -8.45
CA ILE A 2 -10.42 -36.54 -8.74
C ILE A 2 -10.72 -35.40 -7.77
N ASN A 3 -9.69 -34.94 -7.07
CA ASN A 3 -9.79 -33.92 -6.05
C ASN A 3 -9.99 -32.55 -6.71
N SER A 4 -11.24 -32.20 -7.01
CA SER A 4 -11.64 -30.95 -7.66
C SER A 4 -11.18 -29.69 -6.93
N LEU A 5 -10.79 -29.81 -5.66
CA LEU A 5 -10.32 -28.71 -4.82
C LEU A 5 -8.81 -28.49 -4.87
N SER A 6 -8.04 -29.34 -5.55
CA SER A 6 -6.57 -29.27 -5.61
C SER A 6 -5.90 -29.24 -4.23
N LEU A 7 -6.41 -30.01 -3.26
CA LEU A 7 -5.87 -30.12 -1.89
C LEU A 7 -5.31 -31.53 -1.63
N PRO A 8 -4.02 -31.80 -1.93
CA PRO A 8 -3.47 -33.15 -1.93
C PRO A 8 -3.65 -33.87 -0.59
N GLY A 9 -4.11 -35.11 -0.64
CA GLY A 9 -4.35 -35.95 0.55
C GLY A 9 -5.65 -35.68 1.30
N TYR A 10 -6.41 -34.64 0.96
CA TYR A 10 -7.74 -34.41 1.52
C TYR A 10 -8.79 -35.17 0.71
N GLN A 11 -9.72 -35.80 1.42
CA GLN A 11 -10.85 -36.51 0.79
C GLN A 11 -12.12 -35.69 0.95
N LEU A 12 -12.75 -35.34 -0.17
CA LEU A 12 -14.05 -34.69 -0.17
C LEU A 12 -15.13 -35.69 0.27
N VAL A 13 -15.84 -35.36 1.34
CA VAL A 13 -16.94 -36.15 1.89
C VAL A 13 -18.27 -35.65 1.36
N ASP A 14 -18.45 -34.33 1.39
CA ASP A 14 -19.72 -33.69 1.08
C ASP A 14 -19.48 -32.23 0.66
N SER A 15 -20.43 -31.67 -0.08
CA SER A 15 -20.42 -30.27 -0.49
C SER A 15 -21.83 -29.69 -0.44
N ASP A 16 -21.94 -28.51 0.15
CA ASP A 16 -23.17 -27.73 0.24
C ASP A 16 -22.93 -26.32 -0.31
N GLU A 17 -23.80 -25.87 -1.18
CA GLU A 17 -23.69 -24.57 -1.84
C GLU A 17 -24.90 -23.72 -1.51
N GLN A 18 -24.64 -22.58 -0.86
CA GLN A 18 -25.66 -21.67 -0.37
C GLN A 18 -25.39 -20.27 -0.93
N ASN A 19 -26.18 -19.83 -1.91
CA ASN A 19 -26.12 -18.49 -2.49
C ASN A 19 -24.69 -17.94 -2.72
N GLU A 20 -24.11 -17.22 -1.75
CA GLU A 20 -22.76 -16.61 -1.77
C GLU A 20 -21.63 -17.45 -1.14
N ASP A 21 -21.94 -18.57 -0.48
CA ASP A 21 -20.99 -19.43 0.21
C ASP A 21 -21.03 -20.86 -0.32
N ILE A 22 -19.86 -21.50 -0.40
CA ILE A 22 -19.69 -22.91 -0.70
C ILE A 22 -18.99 -23.56 0.49
N HIS A 23 -19.58 -24.63 1.00
CA HIS A 23 -19.08 -25.42 2.12
C HIS A 23 -18.63 -26.80 1.62
N PHE A 24 -17.36 -27.14 1.85
CA PHE A 24 -16.84 -28.48 1.57
C PHE A 24 -16.50 -29.18 2.88
N ARG A 25 -17.02 -30.39 3.09
CA ARG A 25 -16.61 -31.24 4.21
C ARG A 25 -15.48 -32.15 3.77
N LEU A 26 -14.33 -32.04 4.42
CA LEU A 26 -13.11 -32.76 4.06
C LEU A 26 -12.65 -33.66 5.20
N GLU A 27 -12.25 -34.89 4.88
CA GLU A 27 -11.39 -35.66 5.78
C GLU A 27 -9.93 -35.25 5.59
N ALA A 28 -9.28 -34.90 6.70
CA ALA A 28 -7.84 -34.62 6.70
C ALA A 28 -7.02 -35.89 6.39
N PRO A 29 -5.82 -35.74 5.79
CA PRO A 29 -4.89 -36.84 5.58
C PRO A 29 -4.64 -37.64 6.87
N THR A 30 -4.55 -38.97 6.74
CA THR A 30 -4.16 -39.84 7.86
C THR A 30 -2.64 -39.75 8.05
N PRO A 31 -2.15 -39.54 9.28
CA PRO A 31 -0.71 -39.50 9.54
C PRO A 31 -0.09 -40.88 9.29
N VAL A 32 1.12 -40.91 8.73
CA VAL A 32 1.87 -42.16 8.50
C VAL A 32 2.65 -42.58 9.75
N ALA A 33 3.10 -41.61 10.54
CA ALA A 33 3.92 -41.80 11.73
C ALA A 33 3.42 -40.97 12.92
N CYS A 34 3.79 -41.38 14.12
CA CYS A 34 3.58 -40.59 15.33
C CYS A 34 4.47 -39.34 15.33
N GLU A 35 3.88 -38.16 15.54
CA GLU A 35 4.63 -36.89 15.64
C GLU A 35 5.52 -36.79 16.88
N GLY A 36 5.35 -37.67 17.87
CA GLY A 36 6.15 -37.70 19.10
C GLY A 36 7.39 -38.60 19.01
N CYS A 37 7.21 -39.85 18.59
CA CYS A 37 8.29 -40.86 18.59
C CYS A 37 8.62 -41.44 17.19
N GLY A 38 7.91 -41.04 16.13
CA GLY A 38 8.18 -41.49 14.76
C GLY A 38 7.69 -42.90 14.41
N VAL A 39 7.13 -43.66 15.36
CA VAL A 39 6.61 -45.02 15.06
C VAL A 39 5.48 -44.96 14.03
N GLN A 40 5.52 -45.87 13.06
CA GLN A 40 4.54 -45.95 11.98
C GLN A 40 3.37 -46.87 12.35
N GLY A 41 2.14 -46.46 11.99
CA GLY A 41 0.94 -47.30 12.10
C GLY A 41 0.45 -47.67 13.51
N GLU A 42 1.25 -47.49 14.56
CA GLU A 42 0.90 -47.87 15.93
C GLU A 42 0.19 -46.76 16.72
N PHE A 43 -0.85 -46.16 16.14
CA PHE A 43 -1.66 -45.14 16.82
C PHE A 43 -3.14 -45.32 16.53
N VAL A 44 -3.97 -45.07 17.54
CA VAL A 44 -5.43 -45.22 17.48
C VAL A 44 -6.11 -43.87 17.37
N ARG A 45 -7.23 -43.83 16.63
CA ARG A 45 -8.07 -42.63 16.51
C ARG A 45 -8.69 -42.31 17.87
N PHE A 46 -8.49 -41.08 18.34
CA PHE A 46 -8.99 -40.61 19.63
C PHE A 46 -9.79 -39.30 19.44
N GLY A 47 -11.05 -39.47 19.02
CA GLY A 47 -11.98 -38.37 18.81
C GLY A 47 -11.77 -37.59 17.51
N LYS A 48 -12.81 -36.85 17.12
CA LYS A 48 -12.82 -35.97 15.95
C LYS A 48 -13.43 -34.62 16.30
N ARG A 49 -13.02 -33.58 15.59
CA ARG A 49 -13.61 -32.24 15.65
C ARG A 49 -13.63 -31.66 14.26
N ASP A 50 -14.77 -31.10 13.88
CA ASP A 50 -14.91 -30.37 12.64
C ASP A 50 -14.41 -28.95 12.85
N VAL A 51 -13.55 -28.51 11.94
CA VAL A 51 -12.88 -27.23 12.03
C VAL A 51 -13.08 -26.47 10.72
N PRO A 52 -13.66 -25.26 10.76
CA PRO A 52 -13.78 -24.44 9.57
C PRO A 52 -12.45 -23.78 9.21
N TYR A 53 -12.10 -23.83 7.93
CA TYR A 53 -11.00 -23.10 7.31
C TYR A 53 -11.54 -22.33 6.10
N ARG A 54 -11.19 -21.05 5.95
CA ARG A 54 -11.47 -20.29 4.74
C ARG A 54 -10.51 -20.66 3.62
N ASP A 55 -11.00 -20.57 2.39
CA ASP A 55 -10.23 -20.93 1.22
C ASP A 55 -10.50 -19.98 0.04
N LEU A 56 -9.75 -20.13 -1.04
CA LEU A 56 -9.90 -19.30 -2.23
C LEU A 56 -11.35 -19.30 -2.74
N PRO A 57 -11.88 -18.13 -3.12
CA PRO A 57 -13.22 -18.04 -3.70
C PRO A 57 -13.32 -18.85 -5.00
N ILE A 58 -14.44 -19.56 -5.17
CA ILE A 58 -14.74 -20.34 -6.38
C ILE A 58 -15.96 -19.70 -7.04
N HIS A 59 -15.83 -19.34 -8.32
CA HIS A 59 -16.90 -18.67 -9.10
C HIS A 59 -17.49 -17.43 -8.40
N GLY A 60 -16.66 -16.68 -7.68
CA GLY A 60 -17.08 -15.48 -6.94
C GLY A 60 -17.77 -15.75 -5.61
N LYS A 61 -17.89 -17.02 -5.19
CA LYS A 61 -18.48 -17.42 -3.91
C LYS A 61 -17.38 -17.69 -2.88
N ARG A 62 -17.65 -17.33 -1.63
CA ARG A 62 -16.76 -17.57 -0.49
C ARG A 62 -16.68 -19.06 -0.20
N VAL A 63 -15.50 -19.58 0.12
CA VAL A 63 -15.32 -21.02 0.36
C VAL A 63 -14.95 -21.29 1.81
N THR A 64 -15.63 -22.27 2.42
CA THR A 64 -15.31 -22.79 3.75
C THR A 64 -15.09 -24.29 3.69
N LEU A 65 -13.93 -24.73 4.13
CA LEU A 65 -13.55 -26.12 4.28
C LEU A 65 -13.81 -26.55 5.73
N TRP A 66 -14.81 -27.40 5.94
CA TRP A 66 -15.06 -28.08 7.20
C TRP A 66 -14.16 -29.33 7.27
N VAL A 67 -12.96 -29.13 7.79
CA VAL A 67 -11.95 -30.19 7.90
C VAL A 67 -12.19 -31.00 9.17
N VAL A 68 -12.49 -32.29 9.00
CA VAL A 68 -12.62 -33.27 10.08
C VAL A 68 -11.24 -33.57 10.65
N ARG A 69 -10.86 -32.90 11.73
CA ARG A 69 -9.58 -33.13 12.41
C ARG A 69 -9.70 -34.22 13.47
N ARG A 70 -8.87 -35.25 13.35
CA ARG A 70 -8.78 -36.36 14.30
C ARG A 70 -7.58 -36.17 15.22
N ARG A 71 -7.70 -36.62 16.47
CA ARG A 71 -6.52 -36.82 17.33
C ARG A 71 -6.14 -38.29 17.27
N TYR A 72 -4.87 -38.56 17.53
CA TYR A 72 -4.34 -39.91 17.55
C TYR A 72 -3.57 -40.11 18.84
N THR A 73 -3.71 -41.30 19.44
CA THR A 73 -2.94 -41.72 20.62
C THR A 73 -1.99 -42.83 20.20
N CYS A 74 -0.70 -42.58 20.38
CA CYS A 74 0.35 -43.55 20.07
C CYS A 74 0.35 -44.72 21.06
N ARG A 75 0.45 -45.95 20.58
CA ARG A 75 0.53 -47.15 21.43
C ARG A 75 1.92 -47.32 22.04
N ALA A 76 2.98 -46.91 21.32
CA ALA A 76 4.36 -46.99 21.78
C ALA A 76 4.69 -45.95 22.87
N CYS A 77 4.54 -44.66 22.57
CA CYS A 77 4.91 -43.58 23.50
C CYS A 77 3.76 -43.02 24.33
N LYS A 78 2.52 -43.51 24.13
CA LYS A 78 1.29 -43.03 24.80
C LYS A 78 0.94 -41.55 24.59
N THR A 79 1.73 -40.80 23.82
CA THR A 79 1.45 -39.40 23.51
C THR A 79 0.23 -39.26 22.60
N THR A 80 -0.60 -38.26 22.88
CA THR A 80 -1.72 -37.87 22.02
C THR A 80 -1.32 -36.67 21.17
N PHE A 81 -1.49 -36.77 19.86
CA PHE A 81 -1.11 -35.73 18.91
C PHE A 81 -2.22 -35.42 17.91
N ARG A 82 -2.08 -34.30 17.21
CA ARG A 82 -2.97 -33.88 16.12
C ARG A 82 -2.12 -33.62 14.89
N PRO A 83 -2.28 -34.40 13.81
CA PRO A 83 -1.50 -34.27 12.61
C PRO A 83 -1.49 -32.84 12.10
N GLN A 84 -0.30 -32.33 11.80
CA GLN A 84 -0.16 -31.07 11.08
C GLN A 84 -0.88 -31.13 9.73
N LEU A 85 -1.38 -29.98 9.29
CA LEU A 85 -2.11 -29.84 8.03
C LEU A 85 -1.27 -28.96 7.10
N PRO A 86 -0.46 -29.55 6.19
CA PRO A 86 0.47 -28.79 5.36
C PRO A 86 -0.19 -27.69 4.51
N GLU A 87 -1.42 -27.93 4.07
CA GLU A 87 -2.19 -26.99 3.24
C GLU A 87 -2.86 -25.86 4.04
N MET A 88 -2.77 -25.88 5.38
CA MET A 88 -3.41 -24.90 6.28
C MET A 88 -2.36 -24.05 6.97
N VAL A 89 -2.66 -22.77 7.16
CA VAL A 89 -1.75 -21.87 7.86
C VAL A 89 -1.88 -22.05 9.37
N ASP A 90 -0.77 -22.29 10.05
CA ASP A 90 -0.72 -22.37 11.50
C ASP A 90 -1.16 -21.05 12.15
N GLY A 91 -2.01 -21.16 13.19
CA GLY A 91 -2.55 -19.99 13.90
C GLY A 91 -3.70 -19.29 13.17
N PHE A 92 -3.93 -19.60 11.89
CA PHE A 92 -5.06 -19.08 11.12
C PHE A 92 -6.06 -20.19 10.78
N ARG A 93 -7.30 -19.77 10.53
CA ARG A 93 -8.36 -20.66 10.03
C ARG A 93 -8.49 -20.50 8.52
N MET A 94 -7.39 -20.69 7.79
CA MET A 94 -7.38 -20.63 6.32
C MET A 94 -6.33 -21.54 5.68
N THR A 95 -6.50 -21.78 4.38
CA THR A 95 -5.50 -22.46 3.54
C THR A 95 -4.29 -21.57 3.25
N LEU A 96 -3.15 -22.20 2.96
CA LEU A 96 -1.92 -21.49 2.55
C LEU A 96 -2.15 -20.66 1.28
N ARG A 97 -2.83 -21.26 0.29
CA ARG A 97 -3.16 -20.57 -0.97
C ARG A 97 -4.04 -19.34 -0.78
N LEU A 98 -4.99 -19.37 0.18
CA LEU A 98 -5.78 -18.18 0.49
C LEU A 98 -4.92 -17.12 1.17
N HIS A 99 -4.05 -17.51 2.09
CA HIS A 99 -3.15 -16.57 2.76
C HIS A 99 -2.26 -15.83 1.74
N GLU A 100 -1.62 -16.56 0.82
CA GLU A 100 -0.80 -15.95 -0.25
C GLU A 100 -1.60 -15.04 -1.18
N TYR A 101 -2.86 -15.39 -1.47
CA TYR A 101 -3.76 -14.54 -2.23
C TYR A 101 -4.06 -13.24 -1.49
N VAL A 102 -4.42 -13.32 -0.21
CA VAL A 102 -4.69 -12.15 0.62
C VAL A 102 -3.46 -11.25 0.73
N GLU A 103 -2.26 -11.82 0.90
CA GLU A 103 -1.01 -11.07 0.91
C GLU A 103 -0.82 -10.25 -0.37
N LYS A 104 -1.11 -10.83 -1.54
CA LYS A 104 -0.95 -10.16 -2.85
C LYS A 104 -2.03 -9.10 -3.07
N GLU A 105 -3.30 -9.46 -2.86
CA GLU A 105 -4.44 -8.60 -3.17
C GLU A 105 -4.55 -7.40 -2.22
N SER A 106 -4.07 -7.52 -0.98
CA SER A 106 -4.10 -6.41 -0.01
C SER A 106 -3.22 -5.21 -0.42
N PHE A 107 -2.29 -5.36 -1.38
CA PHE A 107 -1.56 -4.24 -1.95
C PHE A 107 -2.34 -3.51 -3.06
N ASN A 108 -3.29 -4.19 -3.69
CA ASN A 108 -4.00 -3.69 -4.88
C ASN A 108 -5.43 -3.24 -4.56
N HIS A 109 -6.02 -3.75 -3.48
CA HIS A 109 -7.41 -3.53 -3.12
C HIS A 109 -7.59 -3.08 -1.66
N PRO A 110 -8.65 -2.32 -1.34
CA PRO A 110 -9.01 -2.03 0.04
C PRO A 110 -9.25 -3.31 0.85
N TYR A 111 -8.86 -3.31 2.13
CA TYR A 111 -9.00 -4.50 2.98
C TYR A 111 -10.45 -4.99 3.09
N THR A 112 -11.43 -4.08 3.09
CA THR A 112 -12.86 -4.43 3.09
C THR A 112 -13.29 -5.19 1.84
N PHE A 113 -12.69 -4.88 0.68
CA PHE A 113 -12.98 -5.59 -0.57
C PHE A 113 -12.44 -7.02 -0.52
N VAL A 114 -11.17 -7.19 -0.12
CA VAL A 114 -10.53 -8.51 0.01
C VAL A 114 -11.25 -9.36 1.05
N ALA A 115 -11.65 -8.76 2.18
CA ALA A 115 -12.44 -9.41 3.23
C ALA A 115 -13.79 -9.91 2.70
N ALA A 116 -14.55 -9.06 2.00
CA ALA A 116 -15.84 -9.43 1.43
C ALA A 116 -15.73 -10.58 0.41
N GLN A 117 -14.70 -10.54 -0.44
CA GLN A 117 -14.48 -11.57 -1.46
C GLN A 117 -14.08 -12.92 -0.86
N THR A 118 -13.30 -12.92 0.23
CA THR A 118 -12.72 -14.14 0.83
C THR A 118 -13.51 -14.69 2.02
N GLY A 119 -14.43 -13.90 2.58
CA GLY A 119 -15.16 -14.26 3.81
C GLY A 119 -14.31 -14.17 5.08
N LEU A 120 -13.20 -13.44 5.03
CA LEU A 120 -12.35 -13.14 6.17
C LEU A 120 -12.81 -11.86 6.88
N ASP A 121 -12.45 -11.74 8.15
CA ASP A 121 -12.57 -10.45 8.85
C ASP A 121 -11.55 -9.47 8.28
N GLU A 122 -11.96 -8.21 8.10
CA GLU A 122 -11.07 -7.15 7.60
C GLU A 122 -9.84 -6.96 8.49
N LYS A 123 -9.97 -7.17 9.81
CA LYS A 123 -8.84 -7.20 10.73
C LYS A 123 -7.83 -8.29 10.37
N THR A 124 -8.27 -9.49 10.01
CA THR A 124 -7.38 -10.58 9.60
C THR A 124 -6.62 -10.24 8.33
N VAL A 125 -7.31 -9.66 7.34
CA VAL A 125 -6.66 -9.16 6.11
C VAL A 125 -5.59 -8.12 6.43
N ARG A 126 -5.91 -7.14 7.28
CA ARG A 126 -4.96 -6.12 7.73
C ARG A 126 -3.78 -6.70 8.50
N ASP A 127 -4.00 -7.68 9.37
CA ASP A 127 -2.94 -8.32 10.15
C ASP A 127 -1.96 -9.09 9.23
N ILE A 128 -2.48 -9.80 8.22
CA ILE A 128 -1.68 -10.46 7.18
C ILE A 128 -0.85 -9.44 6.38
N PHE A 129 -1.50 -8.37 5.92
CA PHE A 129 -0.81 -7.29 5.21
C PHE A 129 0.31 -6.67 6.06
N ASN A 130 0.04 -6.33 7.32
CA ASN A 130 1.02 -5.70 8.21
C ASN A 130 2.23 -6.60 8.43
N ALA A 131 2.00 -7.90 8.70
CA ALA A 131 3.08 -8.87 8.85
C ALA A 131 3.95 -8.94 7.57
N ARG A 132 3.32 -8.93 6.39
CA ARG A 132 4.03 -8.93 5.11
C ARG A 132 4.79 -7.61 4.87
N ALA A 133 4.18 -6.47 5.15
CA ALA A 133 4.80 -5.15 5.02
C ALA A 133 6.01 -4.99 5.94
N GLU A 134 5.91 -5.45 7.19
CA GLU A 134 7.03 -5.47 8.14
C GLU A 134 8.15 -6.41 7.65
N PHE A 135 7.81 -7.59 7.13
CA PHE A 135 8.79 -8.50 6.55
C PHE A 135 9.56 -7.82 5.42
N LEU A 136 8.86 -7.23 4.44
CA LEU A 136 9.48 -6.53 3.32
C LEU A 136 10.34 -5.34 3.79
N GLY A 137 9.86 -4.61 4.80
CA GLY A 137 10.58 -3.48 5.40
C GLY A 137 11.91 -3.87 6.06
N ARG A 138 12.05 -5.10 6.57
CA ARG A 138 13.33 -5.57 7.13
C ARG A 138 14.41 -5.83 6.09
N TRP A 139 14.00 -6.22 4.88
CA TRP A 139 14.93 -6.54 3.79
C TRP A 139 15.27 -5.32 2.92
N HIS A 140 14.44 -4.29 2.94
CA HIS A 140 14.67 -3.10 2.15
C HIS A 140 15.62 -2.13 2.86
N ARG A 141 16.74 -1.81 2.19
CA ARG A 141 17.67 -0.77 2.64
C ARG A 141 17.66 0.37 1.65
N PHE A 142 17.24 1.54 2.11
CA PHE A 142 17.33 2.75 1.32
C PHE A 142 18.77 3.25 1.29
N GLU A 143 19.30 3.46 0.09
CA GLU A 143 20.56 4.14 -0.10
C GLU A 143 20.34 5.63 -0.33
N THR A 144 21.25 6.44 0.19
CA THR A 144 21.21 7.89 -0.06
C THR A 144 21.47 8.16 -1.54
N PRO A 145 20.55 8.85 -2.23
CA PRO A 145 20.68 9.12 -3.66
C PRO A 145 21.67 10.25 -3.92
N ARG A 146 22.26 10.29 -5.12
CA ARG A 146 23.05 11.44 -5.56
C ARG A 146 22.14 12.59 -6.01
N ILE A 147 21.01 12.27 -6.66
CA ILE A 147 19.94 13.23 -6.96
C ILE A 147 18.69 12.95 -6.10
N LEU A 148 18.45 13.81 -5.12
CA LEU A 148 17.30 13.75 -4.22
C LEU A 148 16.14 14.60 -4.76
N GLY A 149 14.93 14.04 -4.77
CA GLY A 149 13.69 14.79 -5.00
C GLY A 149 12.94 15.05 -3.70
N ILE A 150 12.44 16.26 -3.50
CA ILE A 150 11.57 16.64 -2.39
C ILE A 150 10.31 17.30 -2.97
N ASP A 151 9.15 16.72 -2.68
CA ASP A 151 7.84 17.23 -3.14
C ASP A 151 6.76 16.99 -2.07
N GLU A 152 5.55 17.48 -2.34
CA GLU A 152 4.39 17.36 -1.48
C GLU A 152 3.31 16.43 -2.03
N LEU A 153 2.77 15.58 -1.17
CA LEU A 153 1.58 14.78 -1.44
C LEU A 153 0.43 15.21 -0.54
N TYR A 154 -0.71 15.54 -1.14
CA TYR A 154 -1.94 15.76 -0.39
C TYR A 154 -2.68 14.43 -0.20
N LEU A 155 -2.60 13.87 1.01
CA LEU A 155 -3.20 12.58 1.37
C LEU A 155 -3.94 12.68 2.69
N ASN A 156 -5.16 12.14 2.77
CA ASN A 156 -6.02 12.18 3.96
C ASN A 156 -6.18 13.60 4.55
N LYS A 157 -6.47 14.55 3.66
CA LYS A 157 -6.68 15.98 3.96
C LYS A 157 -5.44 16.70 4.54
N ARG A 158 -4.24 16.12 4.44
CA ARG A 158 -2.99 16.68 4.97
C ARG A 158 -1.90 16.64 3.92
N TYR A 159 -1.02 17.64 3.93
CA TYR A 159 0.20 17.63 3.13
C TYR A 159 1.27 16.80 3.81
N ARG A 160 1.90 15.91 3.04
CA ARG A 160 2.99 15.02 3.41
C ARG A 160 4.19 15.32 2.53
N CYS A 161 5.40 15.14 3.06
CA CYS A 161 6.63 15.28 2.28
C CYS A 161 6.94 13.94 1.61
N ILE A 162 7.12 13.93 0.31
CA ILE A 162 7.68 12.80 -0.43
C ILE A 162 9.17 13.06 -0.67
N LEU A 163 9.99 12.05 -0.37
CA LEU A 163 11.39 12.02 -0.80
C LEU A 163 11.56 10.92 -1.85
N THR A 164 12.30 11.23 -2.92
CA THR A 164 12.56 10.29 -4.02
C THR A 164 14.02 10.24 -4.40
N ASN A 165 14.47 9.09 -4.88
CA ASN A 165 15.67 8.98 -5.68
C ASN A 165 15.28 9.25 -7.14
N ILE A 166 15.73 10.37 -7.69
CA ILE A 166 15.33 10.80 -9.05
C ILE A 166 16.01 9.95 -10.13
N GLU A 167 17.25 9.50 -9.89
CA GLU A 167 18.00 8.70 -10.87
C GLU A 167 17.36 7.33 -11.05
N GLU A 168 17.14 6.63 -9.93
CA GLU A 168 16.56 5.27 -9.94
C GLU A 168 15.03 5.28 -10.03
N ARG A 169 14.41 6.46 -9.96
CA ARG A 169 12.94 6.65 -10.01
C ARG A 169 12.22 5.89 -8.90
N THR A 170 12.85 5.76 -7.73
CA THR A 170 12.31 5.08 -6.56
C THR A 170 11.88 6.06 -5.49
N LEU A 171 10.91 5.63 -4.68
CA LEU A 171 10.50 6.36 -3.48
C LEU A 171 11.52 6.08 -2.38
N LEU A 172 11.96 7.14 -1.70
CA LEU A 172 12.87 7.03 -0.56
C LEU A 172 12.06 6.99 0.74
N ASP A 173 11.14 7.94 0.93
CA ASP A 173 10.25 7.95 2.10
C ASP A 173 9.04 8.87 1.89
N LEU A 174 8.02 8.71 2.74
CA LEU A 174 6.83 9.55 2.84
C LEU A 174 6.66 10.02 4.29
N LEU A 175 7.06 11.26 4.58
CA LEU A 175 6.96 11.82 5.91
C LEU A 175 5.52 12.21 6.24
N ALA A 176 5.12 12.03 7.49
CA ALA A 176 3.77 12.34 7.97
C ALA A 176 3.36 13.83 7.82
N THR A 177 4.33 14.73 7.66
CA THR A 177 4.13 16.17 7.49
C THR A 177 5.24 16.78 6.62
N ARG A 178 4.95 17.94 6.05
CA ARG A 178 5.90 18.76 5.28
C ARG A 178 6.64 19.80 6.12
N ARG A 179 6.41 19.88 7.44
CA ARG A 179 7.05 20.91 8.27
C ARG A 179 8.58 20.86 8.17
N GLN A 180 9.19 22.04 8.18
CA GLN A 180 10.64 22.21 8.01
C GLN A 180 11.47 21.40 9.02
N ASP A 181 11.07 21.41 10.29
CA ASP A 181 11.74 20.69 11.38
C ASP A 181 11.78 19.18 11.13
N VAL A 182 10.67 18.60 10.68
CA VAL A 182 10.57 17.17 10.38
C VAL A 182 11.43 16.79 9.18
N VAL A 183 11.43 17.61 8.13
CA VAL A 183 12.26 17.38 6.93
C VAL A 183 13.74 17.50 7.27
N THR A 184 14.11 18.54 8.03
CA THR A 184 15.49 18.76 8.49
C THR A 184 16.00 17.57 9.29
N ASN A 185 15.21 17.10 10.26
CA ASN A 185 15.54 15.93 11.08
C ASN A 185 15.70 14.65 10.25
N TYR A 186 14.88 14.48 9.20
CA TYR A 186 15.01 13.35 8.29
C TYR A 186 16.31 13.43 7.49
N LEU A 187 16.61 14.57 6.86
CA LEU A 187 17.83 14.77 6.07
C LEU A 187 19.10 14.57 6.93
N MET A 188 19.07 14.95 8.21
CA MET A 188 20.18 14.71 9.14
C MET A 188 20.45 13.23 9.41
N LYS A 189 19.44 12.36 9.27
CA LYS A 189 19.57 10.91 9.47
C LYS A 189 20.04 10.15 8.23
N LEU A 190 20.12 10.82 7.07
CA LEU A 190 20.66 10.20 5.85
C LEU A 190 22.13 9.80 6.07
N LYS A 191 22.43 8.53 5.79
CA LYS A 191 23.81 8.03 5.73
C LYS A 191 24.52 8.67 4.53
N ASP A 192 25.81 8.93 4.63
CA ASP A 192 26.60 9.46 3.49
C ASP A 192 25.96 10.67 2.82
N ARG A 193 25.35 11.57 3.61
CA ARG A 193 24.56 12.70 3.10
C ARG A 193 25.35 13.62 2.15
N GLN A 194 26.68 13.58 2.24
CA GLN A 194 27.60 14.29 1.34
C GLN A 194 27.52 13.79 -0.12
N LYS A 195 27.05 12.55 -0.34
CA LYS A 195 26.79 11.98 -1.67
C LYS A 195 25.66 12.71 -2.42
N VAL A 196 24.78 13.41 -1.70
CA VAL A 196 23.73 14.20 -2.35
C VAL A 196 24.37 15.41 -3.03
N GLU A 197 24.36 15.42 -4.36
CA GLU A 197 24.91 16.50 -5.18
C GLU A 197 23.83 17.46 -5.66
N ILE A 198 22.62 16.96 -5.88
CA ILE A 198 21.50 17.75 -6.41
C ILE A 198 20.26 17.46 -5.58
N VAL A 199 19.54 18.52 -5.23
CA VAL A 199 18.19 18.42 -4.68
C VAL A 199 17.21 19.11 -5.63
N SER A 200 16.34 18.34 -6.27
CA SER A 200 15.20 18.87 -7.02
C SER A 200 14.03 19.06 -6.08
N MET A 201 13.51 20.27 -6.00
CA MET A 201 12.39 20.61 -5.12
C MET A 201 11.51 21.69 -5.72
N ASP A 202 10.35 21.93 -5.11
CA ASP A 202 9.53 23.09 -5.42
C ASP A 202 10.20 24.40 -4.93
N MET A 203 9.52 25.53 -5.15
CA MET A 203 10.01 26.85 -4.73
C MET A 203 9.65 27.18 -3.27
N TRP A 204 9.30 26.20 -2.44
CA TRP A 204 8.88 26.45 -1.06
C TRP A 204 10.09 26.72 -0.16
N ASN A 205 10.15 27.93 0.39
CA ASN A 205 11.28 28.41 1.20
C ASN A 205 11.66 27.48 2.37
N PRO A 206 10.74 26.85 3.11
CA PRO A 206 11.07 25.89 4.16
C PRO A 206 11.92 24.71 3.70
N TYR A 207 11.68 24.13 2.52
CA TYR A 207 12.54 23.07 1.98
C TYR A 207 13.92 23.60 1.62
N ARG A 208 13.96 24.77 0.96
CA ARG A 208 15.23 25.44 0.63
C ARG A 208 16.07 25.70 1.89
N ALA A 209 15.45 26.15 2.97
CA ALA A 209 16.12 26.41 4.24
C ALA A 209 16.64 25.12 4.90
N ALA A 210 15.83 24.06 4.93
CA ALA A 210 16.23 22.75 5.45
C ALA A 210 17.42 22.16 4.67
N VAL A 211 17.37 22.21 3.35
CA VAL A 211 18.43 21.65 2.48
C VAL A 211 19.71 22.46 2.59
N LYS A 212 19.65 23.80 2.58
CA LYS A 212 20.85 24.63 2.78
C LYS A 212 21.53 24.37 4.14
N ALA A 213 20.75 24.10 5.18
CA ALA A 213 21.28 23.83 6.50
C ALA A 213 21.93 22.44 6.62
N VAL A 214 21.36 21.41 5.98
CA VAL A 214 21.78 20.01 6.18
C VAL A 214 22.68 19.47 5.07
N LEU A 215 22.51 19.96 3.85
CA LEU A 215 23.18 19.53 2.63
C LEU A 215 23.79 20.75 1.90
N PRO A 216 24.71 21.50 2.54
CA PRO A 216 25.24 22.74 1.97
C PRO A 216 26.01 22.53 0.66
N GLN A 217 26.53 21.32 0.43
CA GLN A 217 27.21 20.94 -0.80
C GLN A 217 26.26 20.70 -1.99
N ALA A 218 24.98 20.43 -1.73
CA ALA A 218 24.02 20.05 -2.75
C ALA A 218 23.47 21.27 -3.50
N ARG A 219 23.43 21.19 -4.83
CA ARG A 219 22.83 22.22 -5.67
C ARG A 219 21.30 22.07 -5.68
N ILE A 220 20.61 23.13 -5.28
CA ILE A 220 19.15 23.19 -5.34
C ILE A 220 18.72 23.52 -6.77
N VAL A 221 17.90 22.64 -7.35
CA VAL A 221 17.29 22.80 -8.67
C VAL A 221 15.78 22.89 -8.50
N VAL A 222 15.15 23.89 -9.13
CA VAL A 222 13.70 24.02 -9.12
C VAL A 222 13.10 22.99 -10.06
N ASP A 223 12.11 22.23 -9.57
CA ASP A 223 11.40 21.27 -10.40
C ASP A 223 10.64 21.98 -11.54
N LYS A 224 10.95 21.54 -12.77
CA LYS A 224 10.35 22.01 -14.02
C LYS A 224 8.82 21.97 -14.00
N PHE A 225 8.20 20.96 -13.39
CA PHE A 225 6.74 20.85 -13.36
C PHE A 225 6.10 22.09 -12.72
N HIS A 226 6.65 22.58 -11.62
CA HIS A 226 6.13 23.76 -10.93
C HIS A 226 6.32 25.03 -11.76
N VAL A 227 7.46 25.19 -12.45
CA VAL A 227 7.72 26.32 -13.34
C VAL A 227 6.71 26.34 -14.50
N VAL A 228 6.53 25.20 -15.17
CA VAL A 228 5.58 25.07 -16.29
C VAL A 228 4.15 25.31 -15.83
N ARG A 229 3.77 24.78 -14.66
CA ARG A 229 2.45 25.01 -14.07
C ARG A 229 2.21 26.50 -13.82
N MET A 230 3.16 27.20 -13.21
CA MET A 230 3.04 28.63 -12.97
C MET A 230 2.91 29.45 -14.26
N ALA A 231 3.68 29.10 -15.30
CA ALA A 231 3.57 29.74 -16.62
C ALA A 231 2.18 29.51 -17.24
N ASN A 232 1.67 28.29 -17.19
CA ASN A 232 0.32 27.96 -17.67
C ASN A 232 -0.77 28.69 -16.87
N ASP A 233 -0.64 28.77 -15.54
CA ASP A 233 -1.58 29.49 -14.68
C ASP A 233 -1.56 31.01 -14.95
N ALA A 234 -0.39 31.57 -15.31
CA ALA A 234 -0.28 32.97 -15.73
C ALA A 234 -0.96 33.20 -17.09
N LEU A 235 -0.70 32.34 -18.07
CA LEU A 235 -1.33 32.42 -19.38
C LEU A 235 -2.87 32.27 -19.28
N GLU A 236 -3.34 31.34 -18.46
CA GLU A 236 -4.76 31.11 -18.23
C GLU A 236 -5.45 32.31 -17.55
N ARG A 237 -4.76 33.02 -16.66
CA ARG A 237 -5.25 34.28 -16.07
C ARG A 237 -5.42 35.37 -17.12
N VAL A 238 -4.42 35.58 -17.97
CA VAL A 238 -4.49 36.55 -19.08
C VAL A 238 -5.64 36.20 -20.01
N ARG A 239 -5.73 34.94 -20.43
CA ARG A 239 -6.81 34.44 -21.30
C ARG A 239 -8.19 34.68 -20.72
N LYS A 240 -8.39 34.36 -19.42
CA LYS A 240 -9.65 34.63 -18.71
C LYS A 240 -9.95 36.13 -18.59
N GLY A 241 -8.93 36.97 -18.44
CA GLY A 241 -9.05 38.42 -18.44
C GLY A 241 -9.59 38.93 -19.77
N LEU A 242 -8.87 38.64 -20.86
CA LEU A 242 -9.27 39.03 -22.23
C LEU A 242 -10.68 38.53 -22.57
N ARG A 243 -11.05 37.31 -22.17
CA ARG A 243 -12.39 36.76 -22.42
C ARG A 243 -13.51 37.56 -21.74
N LYS A 244 -13.25 38.20 -20.60
CA LYS A 244 -14.25 39.04 -19.90
C LYS A 244 -14.51 40.37 -20.62
N GLU A 245 -13.54 40.86 -21.38
CA GLU A 245 -13.62 42.12 -22.13
C GLU A 245 -14.33 41.96 -23.48
N LEU A 246 -14.53 40.72 -23.94
CA LEU A 246 -15.18 40.43 -25.21
C LEU A 246 -16.69 40.63 -25.15
N LYS A 247 -17.25 41.22 -26.22
CA LYS A 247 -18.70 41.33 -26.39
C LYS A 247 -19.35 39.94 -26.52
N PRO A 248 -20.63 39.77 -26.15
CA PRO A 248 -21.32 38.48 -26.25
C PRO A 248 -21.30 37.86 -27.66
N SER A 249 -21.27 38.68 -28.71
CA SER A 249 -21.13 38.24 -30.10
C SER A 249 -19.76 37.64 -30.39
N GLN A 250 -18.67 38.24 -29.90
CA GLN A 250 -17.29 37.77 -30.06
C GLN A 250 -16.99 36.54 -29.20
N SER A 251 -17.60 36.46 -28.01
CA SER A 251 -17.45 35.33 -27.08
C SER A 251 -18.11 34.04 -27.61
N ARG A 252 -19.14 34.16 -28.46
CA ARG A 252 -19.79 33.02 -29.13
C ARG A 252 -18.90 32.39 -30.20
N THR A 253 -18.09 33.17 -30.91
CA THR A 253 -17.12 32.67 -31.90
C THR A 253 -15.98 31.87 -31.25
N LEU A 254 -15.64 32.18 -29.99
CA LEU A 254 -14.61 31.50 -29.20
C LEU A 254 -15.18 30.36 -28.30
N LYS A 255 -16.46 30.02 -28.43
CA LYS A 255 -17.04 28.82 -27.81
C LYS A 255 -16.58 27.59 -28.61
N GLY A 256 -15.40 27.08 -28.29
CA GLY A 256 -14.83 25.91 -28.96
C GLY A 256 -13.31 25.79 -28.80
N ASP A 257 -12.65 26.91 -28.57
CA ASP A 257 -11.20 26.99 -28.33
C ASP A 257 -10.83 26.46 -26.93
N ARG A 258 -10.94 25.14 -26.79
CA ARG A 258 -10.33 24.41 -25.67
C ARG A 258 -8.82 24.38 -25.93
N ASN A 259 -8.15 25.31 -25.28
CA ASN A 259 -6.77 25.23 -24.81
C ASN A 259 -5.73 24.70 -25.84
N PRO A 260 -5.14 25.57 -26.67
CA PRO A 260 -4.01 25.21 -27.53
C PRO A 260 -2.83 24.63 -26.76
N ALA A 261 -2.68 24.98 -25.47
CA ALA A 261 -1.58 24.50 -24.61
C ALA A 261 -1.82 23.10 -24.01
N GLU A 262 -3.08 22.62 -23.94
CA GLU A 262 -3.40 21.21 -23.62
C GLU A 262 -3.54 20.33 -24.87
N THR A 263 -3.62 20.96 -26.04
CA THR A 263 -3.67 20.26 -27.31
C THR A 263 -2.31 19.57 -27.51
N ARG A 264 -2.30 18.22 -27.49
CA ARG A 264 -1.09 17.42 -27.75
C ARG A 264 -0.36 18.01 -28.96
N SER A 265 0.96 18.08 -28.90
CA SER A 265 1.86 18.51 -30.00
C SER A 265 1.60 17.83 -31.35
N ARG A 266 0.82 16.75 -31.38
CA ARG A 266 0.41 15.99 -32.57
C ARG A 266 -0.78 16.60 -33.34
N SER A 267 -1.41 17.66 -32.81
CA SER A 267 -2.63 18.27 -33.37
C SER A 267 -2.40 19.68 -33.93
N LEU A 268 -1.19 20.22 -33.82
CA LEU A 268 -0.79 21.42 -34.56
C LEU A 268 -0.46 20.97 -35.99
N ARG A 269 -1.45 21.00 -36.88
CA ARG A 269 -1.19 20.83 -38.31
C ARG A 269 -0.38 22.05 -38.80
N PRO A 270 0.74 21.87 -39.50
CA PRO A 270 1.43 22.97 -40.16
C PRO A 270 0.58 23.36 -41.38
N GLY A 271 -0.18 24.45 -41.30
CA GLY A 271 -1.05 24.82 -42.42
C GLY A 271 -1.98 26.01 -42.23
N ALA A 272 -1.73 26.91 -41.28
CA ALA A 272 -2.39 28.21 -41.26
C ALA A 272 -1.32 29.29 -41.47
N PRO A 273 -1.53 30.28 -42.35
CA PRO A 273 -0.49 31.21 -42.79
C PRO A 273 -0.03 32.09 -41.62
N HIS A 274 1.24 31.95 -41.26
CA HIS A 274 1.93 32.87 -40.38
C HIS A 274 2.27 34.15 -41.15
N HIS A 275 1.76 35.29 -40.69
CA HIS A 275 2.47 36.56 -40.88
C HIS A 275 3.41 36.73 -39.68
N GLY A 276 4.71 36.76 -39.92
CA GLY A 276 5.73 37.06 -38.91
C GLY A 276 6.77 35.95 -38.78
N ASP A 277 7.73 35.99 -39.69
CA ASP A 277 8.93 35.17 -39.74
C ASP A 277 9.93 35.62 -38.66
N LEU A 278 10.51 34.67 -37.90
CA LEU A 278 11.83 34.81 -37.25
C LEU A 278 12.30 33.44 -36.74
N ASP A 279 13.16 32.85 -37.56
CA ASP A 279 14.02 31.69 -37.37
C ASP A 279 14.83 31.71 -36.05
N ARG A 280 14.86 30.58 -35.32
CA ARG A 280 16.11 29.81 -35.04
C ARG A 280 15.92 28.63 -34.05
N ARG A 281 16.11 27.44 -34.62
CA ARG A 281 16.78 26.20 -34.14
C ARG A 281 16.99 26.00 -32.61
N VAL A 282 16.42 24.91 -32.07
CA VAL A 282 16.96 24.17 -30.90
C VAL A 282 16.87 22.65 -31.18
N PRO A 283 17.91 21.83 -30.89
CA PRO A 283 17.95 20.41 -31.27
C PRO A 283 17.04 19.50 -30.44
N ALA A 284 16.66 18.38 -31.04
CA ALA A 284 15.77 17.37 -30.51
C ALA A 284 16.50 16.36 -29.60
N THR A 285 16.37 16.48 -28.29
CA THR A 285 16.63 15.40 -27.30
C THR A 285 15.72 15.58 -26.08
N ALA A 286 14.42 15.29 -26.21
CA ALA A 286 13.48 15.32 -25.09
C ALA A 286 12.33 14.33 -25.25
N GLY A 287 12.66 13.08 -25.59
CA GLY A 287 11.70 11.99 -25.63
C GLY A 287 12.13 10.88 -24.69
N ARG A 288 11.82 10.99 -23.39
CA ARG A 288 11.58 9.85 -22.45
C ARG A 288 11.44 10.18 -20.94
N LEU A 289 11.05 11.39 -20.54
CA LEU A 289 10.64 11.72 -19.15
C LEU A 289 9.11 11.77 -18.98
N ARG A 290 8.37 10.82 -19.57
CA ARG A 290 6.89 10.82 -19.57
C ARG A 290 6.24 9.88 -18.54
N ALA A 291 7.02 9.02 -17.87
CA ALA A 291 6.45 7.95 -17.03
C ALA A 291 6.09 8.39 -15.60
N GLN A 292 6.83 9.32 -14.97
CA GLN A 292 6.59 9.66 -13.56
C GLN A 292 5.33 10.50 -13.32
N GLY A 293 5.00 11.42 -14.23
CA GLY A 293 3.77 12.20 -14.09
C GLY A 293 2.49 11.37 -14.23
N ALA A 294 2.54 10.19 -14.85
CA ALA A 294 1.37 9.35 -15.06
C ALA A 294 0.97 8.55 -13.81
N LEU A 295 1.95 8.10 -13.03
CA LEU A 295 1.71 7.32 -11.81
C LEU A 295 1.11 8.20 -10.69
N LEU A 296 1.58 9.45 -10.55
CA LEU A 296 1.03 10.44 -9.61
C LEU A 296 -0.40 10.90 -9.98
N ARG A 297 -0.79 10.81 -11.27
CA ARG A 297 -2.12 11.23 -11.74
C ARG A 297 -3.25 10.25 -11.42
N HIS A 298 -2.95 8.99 -11.11
CA HIS A 298 -3.99 8.02 -10.74
C HIS A 298 -4.43 8.14 -9.28
N LEU A 299 -3.56 8.61 -8.39
CA LEU A 299 -3.88 8.72 -6.96
C LEU A 299 -4.55 10.05 -6.57
N GLY A 300 -4.45 11.10 -7.41
CA GLY A 300 -4.94 12.45 -7.09
C GLY A 300 -6.24 12.89 -7.78
N ARG A 301 -6.97 12.00 -8.46
CA ARG A 301 -8.11 12.41 -9.32
C ARG A 301 -9.43 12.68 -8.59
N HIS A 302 -9.49 12.52 -7.28
CA HIS A 302 -10.65 12.92 -6.50
C HIS A 302 -10.21 13.89 -5.41
N HIS A 303 -10.93 15.02 -5.32
CA HIS A 303 -10.85 16.06 -4.29
C HIS A 303 -10.05 17.34 -4.65
N THR A 304 -10.63 18.14 -5.54
CA THR A 304 -10.48 19.61 -5.49
C THR A 304 -11.48 20.19 -4.49
N ALA A 305 -11.02 20.88 -3.44
CA ALA A 305 -11.88 21.63 -2.52
C ALA A 305 -12.30 22.99 -3.12
N PRO A 306 -13.53 23.50 -2.88
CA PRO A 306 -13.94 24.84 -3.32
C PRO A 306 -13.41 25.94 -2.40
N GLY A 307 -13.21 27.12 -3.00
CA GLY A 307 -12.62 28.29 -2.40
C GLY A 307 -13.45 28.98 -1.32
N ARG A 308 -12.74 29.82 -0.55
CA ARG A 308 -13.22 30.65 0.56
C ARG A 308 -14.27 31.67 0.11
N SER A 309 -15.39 31.73 0.83
CA SER A 309 -16.30 32.88 0.89
C SER A 309 -16.35 33.44 2.33
N ARG A 310 -16.35 34.77 2.44
CA ARG A 310 -16.35 35.56 3.70
C ARG A 310 -17.61 35.28 4.56
N PRO A 311 -17.56 35.34 5.90
CA PRO A 311 -18.76 35.28 6.71
C PRO A 311 -19.41 36.66 6.84
N GLY A 312 -20.69 36.73 6.46
CA GLY A 312 -21.59 37.84 6.78
C GLY A 312 -22.18 37.67 8.18
N ARG A 313 -22.38 38.81 8.83
CA ARG A 313 -23.00 39.03 10.15
C ARG A 313 -24.45 38.56 10.15
N VAL A 314 -24.85 37.73 11.12
CA VAL A 314 -26.26 37.52 11.49
C VAL A 314 -26.33 37.37 13.02
N ASP A 315 -26.97 38.33 13.65
CA ASP A 315 -27.46 38.26 15.02
C ASP A 315 -28.62 37.26 15.11
N SER A 316 -28.73 36.52 16.21
CA SER A 316 -29.96 36.42 17.04
C SER A 316 -30.16 35.08 17.79
N HIS A 317 -30.46 35.25 19.09
CA HIS A 317 -31.26 34.44 20.02
C HIS A 317 -30.80 33.03 20.49
N HIS A 318 -30.36 33.03 21.76
CA HIS A 318 -30.46 31.92 22.73
C HIS A 318 -31.93 31.68 23.15
N PRO A 319 -32.25 30.44 23.54
CA PRO A 319 -32.88 30.24 24.84
C PRO A 319 -32.21 29.13 25.66
N GLU A 320 -32.26 29.30 26.98
CA GLU A 320 -31.67 28.46 28.02
C GLU A 320 -32.47 27.18 28.34
N GLY A 321 -31.72 26.12 28.70
CA GLY A 321 -32.04 25.18 29.77
C GLY A 321 -32.50 23.75 29.38
N PRO A 322 -32.45 22.74 30.29
CA PRO A 322 -31.84 22.72 31.62
C PRO A 322 -30.81 21.57 31.85
N LYS A 323 -30.19 21.67 33.03
CA LYS A 323 -29.12 20.86 33.63
C LYS A 323 -29.52 19.40 33.87
N GLY A 324 -28.59 18.48 33.65
CA GLY A 324 -28.67 17.08 34.06
C GLY A 324 -27.29 16.54 34.41
N SER A 325 -27.09 16.33 35.71
CA SER A 325 -25.91 15.78 36.38
C SER A 325 -25.72 14.28 36.08
N LEU A 326 -24.49 13.84 35.85
CA LEU A 326 -24.08 12.46 36.11
C LEU A 326 -22.55 12.37 36.31
N GLU A 327 -22.20 11.99 37.52
CA GLU A 327 -20.87 11.63 38.00
C GLU A 327 -20.35 10.37 37.28
N ARG A 328 -19.03 10.24 37.11
CA ARG A 328 -18.28 8.99 37.33
C ARG A 328 -16.76 9.19 37.32
N SER A 329 -16.20 9.08 38.53
CA SER A 329 -14.97 8.39 38.93
C SER A 329 -13.87 8.13 37.89
N GLY A 330 -12.72 8.78 38.10
CA GLY A 330 -11.42 8.30 37.66
C GLY A 330 -10.73 7.43 38.72
N GLN A 331 -9.93 6.47 38.24
CA GLN A 331 -8.70 5.85 38.79
C GLN A 331 -8.67 4.33 38.51
N GLY A 332 -7.53 3.84 37.98
CA GLY A 332 -7.28 2.40 37.88
C GLY A 332 -6.28 1.98 36.80
N SER A 333 -5.02 2.37 36.95
CA SER A 333 -3.87 1.99 36.12
C SER A 333 -3.42 0.53 36.35
N GLY A 334 -2.91 -0.11 35.29
CA GLY A 334 -1.74 -1.02 35.39
C GLY A 334 -1.99 -2.53 35.32
N LYS A 335 -1.37 -3.14 34.28
CA LYS A 335 -0.85 -4.54 34.15
C LYS A 335 -1.35 -5.25 32.88
N LEU A 336 -0.77 -4.95 31.71
CA LEU A 336 -0.77 -5.83 30.53
C LEU A 336 0.32 -5.37 29.56
N ALA A 337 1.58 -5.66 29.88
CA ALA A 337 2.70 -5.36 29.00
C ALA A 337 3.89 -6.31 29.26
N ARG A 338 3.64 -7.63 29.28
CA ARG A 338 4.72 -8.65 29.33
C ARG A 338 4.39 -9.98 28.61
N ARG A 339 3.32 -10.08 27.82
CA ARG A 339 2.95 -11.34 27.13
C ARG A 339 3.07 -11.33 25.60
N ASP A 340 3.29 -10.16 24.98
CA ASP A 340 3.30 -10.06 23.51
C ASP A 340 4.70 -10.27 22.89
N HIS A 341 5.76 -10.31 23.71
CA HIS A 341 7.13 -10.38 23.20
C HIS A 341 7.60 -11.81 22.87
N ASP A 342 6.94 -12.84 23.42
CA ASP A 342 7.34 -14.25 23.20
C ASP A 342 6.64 -14.89 22.00
N LEU A 343 5.46 -14.39 21.59
CA LEU A 343 4.74 -14.91 20.40
C LEU A 343 5.40 -14.53 19.06
N LEU A 344 6.22 -13.48 19.04
CA LEU A 344 6.88 -12.98 17.83
C LEU A 344 8.17 -13.73 17.48
N ARG A 345 8.80 -14.41 18.45
CA ARG A 345 10.00 -15.23 18.21
C ARG A 345 9.66 -16.56 17.53
N ASP A 346 8.52 -17.16 17.88
CA ASP A 346 8.07 -18.43 17.31
C ASP A 346 7.53 -18.32 15.87
N GLY A 347 7.10 -17.12 15.45
CA GLY A 347 6.75 -16.85 14.05
C GLY A 347 7.94 -16.97 13.09
N HIS A 348 9.16 -16.72 13.58
CA HIS A 348 10.38 -16.70 12.77
C HIS A 348 10.84 -18.11 12.33
N ALA A 349 10.61 -19.14 13.17
CA ALA A 349 10.91 -20.53 12.84
C ALA A 349 9.82 -21.22 11.99
N ARG A 350 8.62 -20.60 11.90
CA ARG A 350 7.51 -21.09 11.07
C ARG A 350 7.55 -20.54 9.64
N HIS A 351 7.94 -19.27 9.46
CA HIS A 351 8.06 -18.67 8.12
C HIS A 351 9.25 -19.21 7.30
N GLN A 352 10.33 -19.66 7.95
CA GLN A 352 11.49 -20.28 7.27
C GLN A 352 11.18 -21.68 6.71
N ARG A 353 10.14 -22.37 7.18
CA ARG A 353 9.71 -23.66 6.62
C ARG A 353 8.81 -23.53 5.40
N LEU A 354 8.12 -22.39 5.25
CA LEU A 354 7.19 -22.14 4.15
C LEU A 354 7.89 -21.68 2.86
N HIS A 355 9.08 -21.11 2.96
CA HIS A 355 9.90 -20.76 1.81
C HIS A 355 11.27 -21.43 1.96
N GLY A 356 11.44 -22.57 1.31
CA GLY A 356 12.74 -23.26 1.20
C GLY A 356 13.75 -22.36 0.51
N VAL A 357 14.43 -21.50 1.27
CA VAL A 357 15.60 -20.76 0.82
C VAL A 357 16.80 -21.64 1.13
N HIS A 358 17.23 -22.42 0.13
CA HIS A 358 18.57 -23.01 0.13
C HIS A 358 19.58 -21.86 0.17
N GLN A 359 20.36 -21.78 1.25
CA GLN A 359 21.59 -20.98 1.26
C GLN A 359 22.58 -21.66 0.30
N PRO A 360 23.19 -20.93 -0.65
CA PRO A 360 24.32 -21.47 -1.40
C PRO A 360 25.56 -21.39 -0.49
N THR A 361 26.03 -22.53 -0.01
CA THR A 361 27.35 -22.68 0.59
C THR A 361 28.40 -22.58 -0.52
N GLY A 362 28.93 -21.37 -0.73
CA GLY A 362 30.15 -21.16 -1.51
C GLY A 362 31.38 -21.41 -0.63
N GLN A 363 32.01 -22.57 -0.78
CA GLN A 363 33.41 -22.77 -0.42
C GLN A 363 34.15 -23.17 -1.70
N GLY A 364 34.80 -22.20 -2.32
CA GLY A 364 35.92 -22.43 -3.23
C GLY A 364 37.20 -22.32 -2.40
N GLN A 365 37.88 -23.45 -2.23
CA GLN A 365 39.29 -23.51 -1.86
C GLN A 365 40.06 -23.96 -3.09
N GLU A 366 41.01 -23.14 -3.53
CA GLU A 366 42.37 -23.47 -3.99
C GLU A 366 42.98 -22.24 -4.70
N PRO A 367 44.32 -22.09 -4.79
CA PRO A 367 45.35 -23.14 -4.88
C PRO A 367 46.06 -23.51 -3.58
#